data_AF-A0A9D4D253-F1
#
_entry.id   AF-A0A9D4D253-F1
#
_cell.length_a   1.000
_cell.length_b   1.000
_cell.length_c   1.000
_cell.angle_alpha   90.00
_cell.angle_beta   90.00
_cell.angle_gamma   90.00
#
_symmetry.space_group_name_H-M   'P 1'
#
loop_
_entity.id
_entity.type
_entity.pdbx_description
1 polymer ?
#
loop_
_entity_poly.entity_id
_entity_poly.type
_entity_poly.pdbx_seq_one_letter_code
_entity_poly.pdbx_strand_id
1 'polypeptide(L)' 'MFVAKVLAGKVCLGQADLKRPPPIDPDDFKKGYYDAVVNNVLAATIYVVFDNYQYYPEYCIEYY' A
#
# COMPACT_ATOMS: atom_id res chain seq x y z
N MET A 1 11.78 9.78 -12.41
CA MET A 1 11.33 9.28 -11.08
C MET A 1 10.12 10.11 -10.65
N PHE A 2 9.10 9.53 -10.01
CA PHE A 2 7.96 10.32 -9.52
C PHE A 2 8.05 10.56 -8.01
N VAL A 3 7.67 11.75 -7.59
CA VAL A 3 7.27 12.02 -6.20
C VAL A 3 5.75 12.00 -6.19
N ALA A 4 5.17 11.11 -5.39
CA ALA A 4 3.74 10.90 -5.32
C ALA A 4 3.24 11.02 -3.89
N LYS A 5 2.03 11.55 -3.73
CA LYS A 5 1.25 11.40 -2.50
C LYS A 5 0.53 10.07 -2.55
N VAL A 6 0.68 9.26 -1.52
CA VAL A 6 0.11 7.90 -1.46
C VAL A 6 -0.69 7.76 -0.17
N LEU A 7 -1.92 7.26 -0.28
CA LEU A 7 -2.80 6.95 0.84
C LEU A 7 -2.43 5.58 1.42
N ALA A 8 -1.38 5.54 2.27
CA ALA A 8 -0.89 4.28 2.84
C ALA A 8 -1.84 3.66 3.89
N GLY A 9 -2.61 4.50 4.61
CA GLY A 9 -3.61 4.07 5.58
C GLY A 9 -3.10 3.04 6.60
N LYS A 10 -3.92 2.03 6.89
CA LYS A 10 -3.55 0.88 7.71
C LYS A 10 -2.73 -0.11 6.88
N VAL A 11 -1.58 -0.51 7.42
CA VAL A 11 -0.66 -1.40 6.73
C VAL A 11 -0.51 -2.76 7.42
N CYS A 12 -0.18 -3.79 6.62
CA CYS A 12 0.24 -5.10 7.10
C CYS A 12 1.41 -5.63 6.26
N LEU A 13 1.95 -6.80 6.63
CA LEU A 13 3.07 -7.40 5.91
C LEU A 13 2.61 -7.94 4.54
N GLY A 14 3.38 -7.65 3.49
CA GLY A 14 3.11 -8.13 2.13
C GLY A 14 3.54 -9.58 1.89
N GLN A 15 2.93 -10.21 0.89
CA GLN A 15 3.30 -11.52 0.34
C GLN A 15 3.19 -11.49 -1.19
N ALA A 16 3.97 -12.33 -1.88
CA ALA A 16 4.16 -12.25 -3.33
C ALA A 16 2.88 -12.43 -4.15
N ASP A 17 1.97 -13.31 -3.72
CA ASP A 17 0.79 -13.70 -4.49
C ASP A 17 -0.47 -12.89 -4.16
N LEU A 18 -0.33 -11.79 -3.42
CA LEU A 18 -1.46 -10.94 -3.04
C LEU A 18 -1.99 -10.15 -4.24
N LYS A 19 -3.26 -10.40 -4.59
CA LYS A 19 -4.00 -9.61 -5.60
C LYS A 19 -4.80 -8.46 -4.99
N ARG A 20 -4.96 -8.46 -3.67
CA ARG A 20 -5.68 -7.46 -2.88
C ARG A 20 -5.05 -7.39 -1.48
N PRO A 21 -5.26 -6.31 -0.72
CA PRO A 21 -4.84 -6.26 0.67
C PRO A 21 -5.50 -7.38 1.47
N PRO A 22 -4.83 -7.94 2.49
CA PRO A 22 -5.44 -8.87 3.43
C PRO A 22 -6.64 -8.22 4.17
N PRO A 23 -7.65 -9.02 4.60
CA PRO A 23 -8.66 -8.53 5.53
C PRO A 23 -8.02 -8.17 6.87
N ILE A 24 -8.58 -7.17 7.57
CA ILE A 24 -8.11 -6.80 8.92
C ILE A 24 -8.29 -7.95 9.91
N ASP A 25 -9.39 -8.67 9.74
CA ASP A 25 -9.73 -9.85 10.51
C ASP A 25 -10.16 -10.96 9.53
N PRO A 26 -9.42 -12.09 9.46
CA PRO A 26 -9.77 -13.21 8.58
C PRO A 26 -11.15 -13.82 8.88
N ASP A 27 -11.64 -13.69 10.12
CA ASP A 27 -12.90 -14.28 10.57
C ASP A 27 -14.07 -13.29 10.50
N ASP A 28 -13.81 -11.97 10.36
CA ASP A 28 -14.83 -10.92 10.26
C ASP A 28 -14.54 -9.91 9.14
N PHE A 29 -15.06 -10.22 7.94
CA PHE A 29 -14.95 -9.35 6.77
C PHE A 29 -15.66 -7.99 6.90
N LYS A 30 -16.54 -7.78 7.89
CA LYS A 30 -17.20 -6.48 8.09
C LYS A 30 -16.22 -5.43 8.61
N LYS A 31 -15.11 -5.85 9.23
CA LYS A 31 -14.02 -4.96 9.66
C LYS A 31 -13.22 -4.38 8.49
N GLY A 32 -13.41 -4.91 7.28
CA GLY A 32 -12.78 -4.43 6.06
C GLY A 32 -11.37 -4.99 5.85
N TYR A 33 -10.60 -4.25 5.04
CA TYR A 33 -9.28 -4.65 4.55
C TYR A 33 -8.23 -3.62 4.98
N TYR A 34 -6.97 -4.03 4.97
CA TYR A 34 -5.86 -3.08 5.04
C TYR A 34 -5.83 -2.19 3.79
N ASP A 35 -5.21 -1.02 3.90
CA ASP A 35 -5.14 -0.06 2.81
C ASP A 35 -3.91 -0.31 1.91
N ALA A 36 -2.80 -0.76 2.52
CA ALA A 36 -1.56 -1.10 1.82
C ALA A 36 -0.81 -2.24 2.51
N VAL A 37 0.19 -2.81 1.82
CA VAL A 37 1.14 -3.76 2.41
C VAL A 37 2.57 -3.22 2.36
N VAL A 38 3.40 -3.64 3.32
CA VAL A 38 4.79 -3.20 3.47
C VAL A 38 5.75 -4.37 3.53
N ASN A 39 7.04 -4.12 3.27
CA ASN A 39 8.11 -5.12 3.39
C ASN A 39 8.48 -5.41 4.86
N ASN A 40 8.34 -4.44 5.75
CA ASN A 40 8.59 -4.59 7.19
C ASN A 40 7.66 -3.63 7.96
N VAL A 41 6.86 -4.17 8.89
CA VAL A 41 5.85 -3.39 9.62
C VAL A 41 6.48 -2.43 10.64
N LEU A 42 7.67 -2.73 11.17
CA LEU A 42 8.37 -1.89 12.13
C LEU A 42 9.23 -0.81 11.46
N ALA A 43 9.71 -1.08 10.24
CA ALA A 43 10.61 -0.21 9.49
C ALA A 43 10.33 -0.31 7.98
N ALA A 44 9.18 0.21 7.55
CA ALA A 44 8.72 0.12 6.17
C ALA A 44 9.55 1.01 5.23
N THR A 45 10.04 0.43 4.13
CA THR A 45 10.78 1.14 3.07
C THR A 45 10.11 1.01 1.71
N ILE A 46 9.20 0.05 1.55
CA ILE A 46 8.43 -0.20 0.32
C ILE A 46 6.97 -0.38 0.73
N TYR A 47 6.07 0.28 0.00
CA TYR A 47 4.63 0.19 0.16
C TYR A 47 4.02 -0.29 -1.16
N VAL A 48 3.02 -1.15 -1.09
CA VAL A 48 2.23 -1.60 -2.23
C VAL A 48 0.76 -1.27 -1.95
N VAL A 49 0.20 -0.43 -2.82
CA VAL A 49 -1.23 -0.07 -2.86
C VAL A 49 -1.90 -0.83 -3.99
N PHE A 50 -3.21 -1.07 -3.88
CA PHE A 50 -3.94 -1.99 -4.77
C PHE A 50 -5.05 -1.31 -5.57
N ASP A 51 -5.43 -0.08 -5.22
CA ASP A 51 -6.49 0.67 -5.89
C ASP A 51 -5.91 1.85 -6.69
N ASN A 52 -6.54 2.17 -7.82
CA ASN A 52 -6.14 3.21 -8.77
C ASN A 52 -6.19 4.61 -8.16
N TYR A 53 -7.07 4.84 -7.18
CA TYR A 53 -7.28 6.16 -6.57
C TYR A 53 -6.47 6.36 -5.28
N GLN A 54 -5.57 5.43 -4.93
CA GLN A 54 -4.73 5.50 -3.72
C GLN A 54 -3.44 6.31 -3.89
N TYR A 55 -3.15 6.82 -5.07
CA TYR A 55 -1.96 7.65 -5.31
C TYR A 55 -2.22 8.81 -6.26
N TYR A 56 -1.45 9.88 -6.08
CA TYR A 56 -1.42 11.05 -6.96
C TYR A 56 0.03 11.41 -7.28
N PRO A 57 0.50 11.23 -8.52
CA PRO A 57 1.84 11.61 -8.93
C PRO A 57 1.94 13.14 -8.97
N GLU A 58 2.62 13.72 -8.00
CA GLU A 58 2.66 15.18 -7.78
C GLU A 58 3.77 15.83 -8.62
N TYR A 59 4.92 15.16 -8.76
CA TYR A 59 6.04 15.65 -9.55
C TYR A 59 6.68 14.53 -10.37
N CYS A 60 7.08 14.86 -11.60
CA CYS A 60 7.97 14.03 -12.42
C CYS A 60 9.38 14.63 -12.36
N ILE A 61 10.33 13.86 -11.84
CA ILE A 61 11.75 14.23 -11.79
C ILE A 61 12.44 13.64 -13.02
N GLU A 62 13.05 14.52 -13.80
CA GLU A 62 13.92 14.21 -14.93
C GLU A 62 15.39 14.36 -14.52
N TYR A 63 16.23 13.45 -15.00
CA TYR A 63 17.67 13.45 -14.75
C TYR A 63 18.42 13.48 -16.09
N TYR A 64 19.54 14.19 -16.13
CA TYR A 64 20.45 14.29 -17.27
C TYR A 64 21.78 13.60 -16.96
#